data_AF-A0A0Q5K9C3-F1
#
_entry.id   AF-A0A0Q5K9C3-F1
#
_cell.length_a   1.000
_cell.length_b   1.000
_cell.length_c   1.000
_cell.angle_alpha   90.00
_cell.angle_beta   90.00
_cell.angle_gamma   90.00
#
_symmetry.space_group_name_H-M   'P 1'
#
loop_
_entity.id
_entity.type
_entity.pdbx_description
1 polymer ?
#
loop_
_entity_poly.entity_id
_entity_poly.type
_entity_poly.pdbx_seq_one_letter_code
_entity_poly.pdbx_strand_id
1 'polypeptide(L)'
;MRRVSSSRASRPRGVYVATGVGAALAAIIALALYLPLVGFLAATTASTAGLVPFPLGSVTGVTLLGLLVVAGALLLAVTRRRPWMSWTLAIIAVIVALAVTVFPLIAVAVGSADRASDIVPIVVDLWQRVTGG
;
A
#
# COMPACT_ATOMS: atom_id res chain seq x y z
N MET A 1 29.00 14.42 50.01
CA MET A 1 28.76 13.65 48.76
C MET A 1 27.64 14.30 47.97
N ARG A 2 27.95 15.00 46.86
CA ARG A 2 26.97 15.64 45.98
C ARG A 2 26.43 14.58 45.01
N ARG A 3 25.14 14.24 45.08
CA ARG A 3 24.49 13.43 44.04
C ARG A 3 24.46 14.27 42.76
N VAL A 4 25.26 13.89 41.78
CA VAL A 4 25.08 14.33 40.40
C VAL A 4 23.84 13.61 39.88
N SER A 5 22.68 14.23 40.03
CA SER A 5 21.48 13.82 39.30
C SER A 5 21.77 14.08 37.82
N SER A 6 22.13 13.02 37.10
CA SER A 6 22.10 13.03 35.65
C SER A 6 20.64 13.18 35.24
N SER A 7 20.19 14.43 35.07
CA SER A 7 18.98 14.75 34.31
C SER A 7 19.25 14.34 32.87
N ARG A 8 19.11 13.03 32.62
CA ARG A 8 19.10 12.42 31.29
C ARG A 8 18.05 13.21 30.53
N ALA A 9 18.48 14.11 29.65
CA ALA A 9 17.62 15.05 28.94
C ALA A 9 16.46 14.24 28.35
N SER A 10 15.28 14.36 28.97
CA SER A 10 14.11 13.58 28.62
C SER A 10 13.80 13.92 27.17
N ARG A 11 14.10 13.00 26.24
CA ARG A 11 13.73 13.19 24.84
C ARG A 11 12.25 13.56 24.81
N PRO A 12 11.84 14.58 24.04
CA PRO A 12 10.46 15.03 24.03
C PRO A 12 9.56 13.85 23.65
N ARG A 13 8.75 13.40 24.63
CA ARG A 13 7.90 12.19 24.55
C ARG A 13 7.03 12.19 23.28
N GLY A 14 6.66 13.37 22.78
CA GLY A 14 5.85 13.53 21.57
C GLY A 14 6.43 12.91 20.30
N VAL A 15 7.76 12.82 20.15
CA VAL A 15 8.39 12.19 18.97
C VAL A 15 8.14 10.68 18.94
N TYR A 16 8.24 10.04 20.11
CA TYR A 16 7.99 8.59 20.24
C TYR A 16 6.52 8.25 20.03
N VAL A 17 5.62 9.08 20.57
CA VAL A 17 4.17 8.90 20.37
C VAL A 17 3.82 9.05 18.90
N ALA A 18 4.27 10.11 18.23
CA ALA A 18 3.98 10.34 16.82
C ALA A 18 4.51 9.20 15.92
N THR A 19 5.75 8.77 16.15
CA THR A 19 6.35 7.67 15.39
C THR A 19 5.63 6.35 15.66
N GLY A 20 5.28 6.07 16.93
CA GLY A 20 4.54 4.87 17.32
C GLY A 20 3.14 4.81 16.70
N VAL A 21 2.41 5.93 16.73
CA VAL A 21 1.08 6.04 16.11
C VAL A 21 1.19 5.87 14.59
N GLY A 22 2.13 6.56 13.94
CA GLY A 22 2.36 6.42 12.49
C GLY A 22 2.70 4.99 12.08
N ALA A 23 3.60 4.33 12.84
CA ALA A 23 3.97 2.94 12.62
C ALA A 23 2.79 1.98 12.83
N ALA A 24 2.01 2.17 13.90
CA ALA A 24 0.83 1.35 14.17
C ALA A 24 -0.22 1.49 13.08
N LEU A 25 -0.52 2.71 12.64
CA LEU A 25 -1.47 2.95 11.55
C LEU A 25 -0.99 2.36 10.23
N ALA A 26 0.30 2.53 9.89
CA ALA A 26 0.88 1.92 8.69
C ALA A 26 0.78 0.39 8.74
N ALA A 27 1.05 -0.22 9.90
CA ALA A 27 0.92 -1.66 10.10
C ALA A 27 -0.55 -2.13 9.98
N ILE A 28 -1.50 -1.40 10.55
CA ILE A 28 -2.93 -1.69 10.42
C ILE A 28 -3.36 -1.62 8.96
N ILE A 29 -2.96 -0.56 8.23
CA ILE A 29 -3.26 -0.43 6.79
C ILE A 29 -2.68 -1.62 6.02
N ALA A 30 -1.42 -1.98 6.27
CA ALA A 30 -0.78 -3.10 5.59
C ALA A 30 -1.48 -4.44 5.87
N LEU A 31 -1.79 -4.74 7.14
CA LEU A 31 -2.29 -6.05 7.55
C LEU A 31 -3.80 -6.21 7.39
N ALA A 32 -4.58 -5.15 7.64
CA ALA A 32 -6.03 -5.21 7.65
C ALA A 32 -6.67 -4.72 6.34
N LEU A 33 -5.95 -3.94 5.52
CA LEU A 33 -6.47 -3.45 4.24
C LEU A 33 -5.70 -4.05 3.07
N TYR A 34 -4.39 -3.83 3.02
CA TYR A 34 -3.57 -4.20 1.87
C TYR A 34 -3.46 -5.71 1.66
N LEU A 35 -3.10 -6.47 2.71
CA LEU A 35 -2.91 -7.91 2.62
C LEU A 35 -4.19 -8.65 2.20
N PRO A 36 -5.37 -8.38 2.83
CA PRO A 36 -6.62 -9.00 2.42
C PRO A 36 -7.02 -8.63 0.99
N LEU A 37 -6.82 -7.37 0.59
CA LEU A 37 -7.13 -6.88 -0.75
C LEU A 37 -6.28 -7.58 -1.81
N VAL A 38 -4.96 -7.63 -1.64
CA VAL A 38 -4.07 -8.33 -2.57
C VAL A 38 -4.35 -9.83 -2.59
N GLY A 39 -4.59 -10.44 -1.43
CA GLY A 39 -4.98 -11.85 -1.33
C GLY A 39 -6.26 -12.14 -2.11
N PHE A 40 -7.27 -11.29 -1.98
CA PHE A 40 -8.52 -11.39 -2.73
C PHE A 40 -8.31 -11.23 -4.24
N LEU A 41 -7.56 -10.21 -4.68
CA LEU A 41 -7.28 -9.97 -6.10
C LEU A 41 -6.45 -11.10 -6.73
N ALA A 42 -5.47 -11.63 -6.00
CA ALA A 42 -4.68 -12.76 -6.45
C ALA A 42 -5.52 -14.05 -6.54
N ALA A 43 -6.37 -14.31 -5.54
CA ALA A 43 -7.26 -15.47 -5.52
C ALA A 43 -8.29 -15.43 -6.66
N THR A 44 -8.90 -14.27 -6.91
CA THR A 44 -9.84 -14.08 -8.03
C THR A 44 -9.18 -14.29 -9.39
N THR A 45 -7.95 -13.80 -9.56
CA THR A 45 -7.15 -14.04 -10.78
C THR A 45 -6.91 -15.53 -11.00
N ALA A 46 -6.51 -16.25 -9.95
CA ALA A 46 -6.27 -17.69 -10.02
C ALA A 46 -7.54 -18.49 -10.33
N SER A 47 -8.68 -18.11 -9.73
CA SER A 47 -9.98 -18.78 -9.93
C SER A 47 -10.63 -18.50 -11.28
N THR A 48 -10.26 -17.40 -11.95
CA THR A 48 -10.86 -16.99 -13.23
C THR A 48 -10.01 -17.36 -14.45
N ALA A 49 -9.04 -18.26 -14.28
CA ALA A 49 -8.06 -18.61 -15.33
C ALA A 49 -7.37 -17.38 -15.95
N GLY A 50 -7.16 -16.32 -15.15
CA GLY A 50 -6.53 -15.08 -15.59
C GLY A 50 -7.45 -14.09 -16.34
N LEU A 51 -8.77 -14.31 -16.35
CA LEU A 51 -9.73 -13.35 -16.91
C LEU A 51 -9.70 -12.01 -16.16
N VAL A 52 -9.51 -12.05 -14.84
CA VAL A 52 -9.18 -10.87 -14.04
C VAL A 52 -7.66 -10.80 -13.95
N PRO A 53 -6.98 -9.88 -14.66
CA PRO A 53 -5.52 -9.84 -14.66
C PRO A 53 -5.00 -9.10 -13.42
N PHE A 54 -4.30 -9.81 -12.54
CA PHE A 54 -3.56 -9.19 -11.43
C PHE A 54 -2.07 -9.02 -11.76
N PRO A 55 -1.58 -7.78 -11.96
CA PRO A 55 -0.21 -7.52 -12.38
C PRO A 55 0.78 -7.60 -11.21
N LEU A 56 1.12 -8.83 -10.83
CA LEU A 56 2.00 -9.13 -9.68
C LEU A 56 3.29 -8.32 -9.69
N GLY A 57 4.00 -8.25 -10.82
CA GLY A 57 5.28 -7.53 -10.91
C GLY A 57 5.18 -6.05 -10.54
N SER A 58 4.21 -5.35 -11.14
CA SER A 58 3.96 -3.92 -10.86
C SER A 58 3.51 -3.69 -9.41
N VAL A 59 2.60 -4.53 -8.91
CA VAL A 59 2.11 -4.45 -7.53
C VAL A 59 3.25 -4.67 -6.55
N THR A 60 4.07 -5.70 -6.73
CA THR A 60 5.25 -5.97 -5.88
C THR A 60 6.24 -4.82 -5.94
N GLY A 61 6.55 -4.28 -7.11
CA GLY A 61 7.46 -3.14 -7.26
C GLY A 61 6.97 -1.90 -6.50
N VAL A 62 5.70 -1.52 -6.67
CA VAL A 62 5.09 -0.38 -5.95
C VAL A 62 5.04 -0.65 -4.45
N THR A 63 4.77 -1.89 -4.03
CA THR A 63 4.78 -2.28 -2.60
C THR A 63 6.15 -2.05 -1.98
N LEU A 64 7.20 -2.52 -2.63
CA LEU A 64 8.57 -2.40 -2.13
C LEU A 64 9.00 -0.94 -2.04
N LEU A 65 8.72 -0.14 -3.09
CA LEU A 65 8.99 1.30 -3.08
C LEU A 65 8.21 2.01 -1.97
N GLY A 66 6.92 1.70 -1.84
CA GLY A 66 6.06 2.22 -0.78
C GLY A 66 6.59 1.91 0.61
N LEU A 67 7.02 0.66 0.84
CA LEU A 67 7.61 0.22 2.10
C LEU A 67 8.88 1.02 2.42
N LEU A 68 9.76 1.24 1.44
CA LEU A 68 10.97 2.04 1.62
C LEU A 68 10.64 3.49 2.00
N VAL A 69 9.64 4.10 1.36
CA VAL A 69 9.22 5.48 1.67
C VAL A 69 8.60 5.58 3.06
N VAL A 70 7.70 4.65 3.43
CA VAL A 70 7.07 4.60 4.75
C VAL A 70 8.12 4.38 5.84
N ALA A 71 9.01 3.40 5.67
CA ALA A 71 10.08 3.12 6.60
C ALA A 71 11.04 4.32 6.73
N GLY A 72 11.42 4.94 5.61
CA GLY A 72 12.24 6.13 5.57
C GLY A 72 11.59 7.31 6.30
N ALA A 73 10.30 7.57 6.07
CA ALA A 73 9.56 8.62 6.75
C ALA A 73 9.47 8.40 8.26
N LEU A 74 9.21 7.17 8.71
CA LEU A 74 9.15 6.84 10.15
C LEU A 74 10.54 6.87 10.82
N LEU A 75 11.59 6.41 10.14
CA LEU A 75 12.99 6.54 10.59
C LEU A 75 13.41 8.01 10.69
N LEU A 76 13.05 8.83 9.70
CA LEU A 76 13.24 10.26 9.78
C LEU A 76 12.43 10.84 10.94
N ALA A 77 11.19 10.40 11.16
CA ALA A 77 10.35 10.88 12.25
C ALA A 77 11.01 10.66 13.62
N VAL A 78 11.65 9.50 13.85
CA VAL A 78 12.29 9.16 15.13
C VAL A 78 13.61 9.90 15.38
N THR A 79 14.28 10.35 14.32
CA THR A 79 15.56 11.07 14.42
C THR A 79 15.38 12.57 14.66
N ARG A 80 14.17 13.13 14.47
CA ARG A 80 13.91 14.57 14.67
C ARG A 80 13.72 14.92 16.15
N ARG A 81 14.28 16.07 16.55
CA ARG A 81 14.14 16.62 17.92
C ARG A 81 12.85 17.42 18.13
N ARG A 82 12.20 17.88 17.05
CA ARG A 82 10.97 18.70 17.14
C ARG A 82 9.73 17.83 16.89
N PRO A 83 8.72 17.85 17.79
CA PRO A 83 7.56 16.96 17.71
C PRO A 83 6.66 17.21 16.48
N TRP A 84 6.50 18.47 16.04
CA TRP A 84 5.69 18.82 14.85
C TRP A 84 6.17 18.13 13.56
N MET A 85 7.49 17.95 13.40
CA MET A 85 8.10 17.37 12.21
C MET A 85 7.91 15.86 12.20
N SER A 86 7.95 15.24 13.38
CA SER A 86 7.69 13.82 13.57
C SER A 86 6.23 13.48 13.20
N TRP A 87 5.27 14.31 13.63
CA TRP A 87 3.86 14.17 13.23
C TRP A 87 3.65 14.31 11.73
N THR A 88 4.29 15.30 11.11
CA THR A 88 4.18 15.51 9.65
C THR A 88 4.70 14.29 8.89
N LEU A 89 5.85 13.75 9.30
CA LEU A 89 6.43 12.55 8.69
C LEU A 89 5.58 11.29 8.93
N ALA A 90 4.96 11.16 10.10
CA ALA A 90 4.01 10.08 10.38
C ALA A 90 2.77 10.17 9.48
N ILE A 91 2.22 11.37 9.29
CA ILE A 91 1.08 11.60 8.38
C ILE A 91 1.47 11.26 6.93
N ILE A 92 2.65 11.70 6.47
CA ILE A 92 3.15 11.36 5.14
C ILE A 92 3.27 9.84 4.99
N ALA A 93 3.82 9.14 5.98
CA ALA A 93 3.92 7.69 5.97
C ALA A 93 2.54 7.02 5.82
N VAL A 94 1.53 7.49 6.55
CA VAL A 94 0.15 6.99 6.45
C VAL A 94 -0.45 7.24 5.07
N ILE A 95 -0.29 8.45 4.52
CA ILE A 95 -0.79 8.79 3.18
C ILE A 95 -0.15 7.90 2.11
N VAL A 96 1.17 7.67 2.20
CA VAL A 96 1.88 6.78 1.28
C VAL A 96 1.36 5.35 1.42
N ALA A 97 1.16 4.85 2.65
CA ALA A 97 0.60 3.52 2.86
C ALA A 97 -0.80 3.36 2.22
N LEU A 98 -1.64 4.38 2.32
CA LEU A 98 -2.95 4.41 1.65
C LEU A 98 -2.82 4.44 0.12
N ALA A 99 -1.94 5.29 -0.43
CA ALA A 99 -1.71 5.36 -1.87
C ALA A 99 -1.24 4.03 -2.46
N VAL A 100 -0.31 3.34 -1.77
CA VAL A 100 0.16 1.99 -2.12
C VAL A 100 -1.00 0.99 -2.07
N THR A 101 -1.94 1.15 -1.13
CA THR A 101 -3.11 0.28 -1.00
C THR A 101 -4.11 0.43 -2.13
N VAL A 102 -4.23 1.64 -2.70
CA VAL A 102 -5.14 1.91 -3.81
C VAL A 102 -4.59 1.39 -5.15
N PHE A 103 -3.26 1.36 -5.31
CA PHE A 103 -2.63 1.00 -6.59
C PHE A 103 -3.09 -0.35 -7.19
N PRO A 104 -3.13 -1.48 -6.44
CA PRO A 104 -3.58 -2.75 -6.99
C PRO A 104 -5.00 -2.71 -7.57
N LEU A 105 -5.91 -1.93 -6.96
CA LEU A 105 -7.28 -1.78 -7.46
C LEU A 105 -7.30 -1.11 -8.83
N ILE A 106 -6.53 -0.04 -8.99
CA ILE A 106 -6.41 0.68 -10.26
C ILE A 106 -5.79 -0.24 -11.30
N ALA A 107 -4.72 -0.95 -10.94
CA ALA A 107 -4.00 -1.82 -11.86
C ALA A 107 -4.89 -2.97 -12.38
N VAL A 108 -5.69 -3.59 -11.50
CA VAL A 108 -6.67 -4.62 -11.89
C VAL A 108 -7.80 -4.02 -12.72
N ALA A 109 -8.33 -2.86 -12.35
CA ALA A 109 -9.42 -2.23 -13.10
C ALA A 109 -8.99 -1.92 -14.55
N VAL A 110 -7.80 -1.34 -14.73
CA VAL A 110 -7.22 -1.06 -16.05
C VAL A 110 -6.99 -2.36 -16.82
N GLY A 111 -6.31 -3.34 -16.21
CA GLY A 111 -6.06 -4.61 -16.88
C GLY A 111 -7.35 -5.35 -17.24
N SER A 112 -8.40 -5.28 -16.41
CA SER A 112 -9.70 -5.88 -16.70
C SER A 112 -10.41 -5.20 -17.86
N ALA A 113 -10.29 -3.86 -17.97
CA ALA A 113 -10.84 -3.11 -19.10
C ALA A 113 -10.14 -3.49 -20.42
N ASP A 114 -8.81 -3.64 -20.39
CA ASP A 114 -8.03 -4.09 -21.56
C ASP A 114 -8.46 -5.50 -21.98
N ARG A 115 -8.55 -6.44 -21.03
CA ARG A 115 -9.00 -7.81 -21.32
C ARG A 115 -10.42 -7.90 -21.83
N ALA A 116 -11.34 -7.11 -21.28
CA ALA A 116 -12.71 -7.05 -21.78
C ALA A 116 -12.74 -6.55 -23.23
N SER A 117 -11.94 -5.54 -23.56
CA SER A 117 -11.83 -4.99 -24.92
C SER A 117 -11.31 -6.02 -25.92
N ASP A 118 -10.37 -6.87 -25.51
CA ASP A 118 -9.80 -7.93 -26.35
C ASP A 118 -10.78 -9.11 -26.60
N ILE A 119 -11.67 -9.42 -25.64
CA ILE A 119 -12.55 -10.59 -25.70
C ILE A 119 -13.83 -10.31 -26.48
N VAL A 120 -14.36 -9.08 -26.42
CA VAL A 120 -15.62 -8.71 -27.09
C VAL A 120 -15.66 -9.09 -28.58
N PRO A 121 -14.63 -8.77 -29.40
CA PRO A 121 -14.63 -9.15 -30.82
C PRO A 121 -14.72 -10.67 -31.03
N ILE A 122 -14.02 -11.46 -30.21
CA ILE A 122 -14.03 -12.93 -30.29
C ILE A 122 -15.45 -13.48 -30.03
N VAL A 123 -16.14 -12.92 -29.03
CA VAL A 123 -17.51 -13.32 -28.71
C VAL A 123 -18.47 -12.94 -29.84
N VAL A 124 -18.30 -11.76 -30.43
CA VAL A 124 -19.10 -11.31 -31.57
C VAL A 124 -18.88 -12.22 -32.78
N ASP A 125 -17.64 -12.56 -33.11
CA ASP A 125 -17.30 -13.46 -34.22
C ASP A 125 -17.92 -14.85 -34.03
N LEU A 126 -17.84 -15.41 -32.82
CA LEU A 126 -18.46 -16.70 -32.48
C LEU A 126 -19.98 -16.63 -32.59
N TRP A 127 -20.58 -15.55 -32.11
CA TRP A 127 -22.02 -15.33 -32.21
C TRP A 127 -22.50 -15.26 -33.66
N GLN A 128 -21.75 -14.56 -34.53
CA GLN A 128 -22.07 -14.48 -35.96
C GLN A 128 -21.97 -15.85 -36.63
N ARG A 129 -20.93 -16.64 -36.32
CA ARG A 129 -20.78 -18.01 -36.84
C ARG A 129 -21.92 -18.94 -36.39
N VAL A 130 -22.41 -18.79 -35.16
CA VAL A 130 -23.51 -19.59 -34.62
C VAL A 130 -24.87 -19.16 -35.18
N THR A 131 -25.08 -17.87 -35.40
CA THR A 131 -26.35 -17.33 -35.90
C THR A 131 -26.47 -17.34 -37.43
N GLY A 132 -25.45 -17.83 -38.14
CA GLY A 132 -25.47 -18.00 -39.60
C GLY A 132 -25.29 -16.69 -40.37
N GLY A 133 -24.52 -15.76 -39.82
CA GLY A 133 -24.03 -14.59 -40.55
C GLY A 133 -23.11 -14.97 -41.70
#